data_AF-A0A7H9BI00-F1
#
_entry.id   AF-A0A7H9BI00-F1
#
_cell.length_a   1.000
_cell.length_b   1.000
_cell.length_c   1.000
_cell.angle_alpha   90.00
_cell.angle_beta   90.00
_cell.angle_gamma   90.00
#
_symmetry.space_group_name_H-M   'P 1'
#
loop_
_entity.id
_entity.type
_entity.pdbx_description
1 polymer ?
#
loop_
_entity_poly.entity_id
_entity_poly.type
_entity_poly.pdbx_seq_one_letter_code
_entity_poly.pdbx_strand_id
1 'polypeptide(L)'
;MKRWFQTYLHAFSGFARAPVRRVYLKQVYFTANEAAWLMFFIGFALGGIVVTQLHDQYGQSRDNAMRLLASLTFGELAPLLTVLIVMARSASAIAIEMASMRVTGEVRELERMNISIVSYLVLPRVLGMMSSAVLLTACMALGAMLGGVIFIAGWDASYQVLAIERVLRMNDVLLCLAKAASFGLAGGILACHSGLNVQLSATEIPKSASRAVMRGLFALFALDLIWAIVR
;
A
#
# COMPACT_ATOMS: atom_id res chain seq x y z
N MET A 1 -3.22 -21.42 -21.70
CA MET A 1 -4.08 -20.81 -20.67
C MET A 1 -4.34 -21.68 -19.44
N LYS A 2 -4.72 -22.97 -19.55
CA LYS A 2 -5.00 -23.84 -18.38
C LYS A 2 -3.83 -24.05 -17.39
N ARG A 3 -2.57 -24.09 -17.87
CA ARG A 3 -1.37 -24.25 -17.01
C ARG A 3 -1.09 -23.04 -16.10
N TRP A 4 -1.42 -21.82 -16.52
CA TRP A 4 -1.21 -20.62 -15.70
C TRP A 4 -2.17 -20.58 -14.51
N PHE A 5 -3.44 -20.96 -14.70
CA PHE A 5 -4.46 -20.93 -13.66
C PHE A 5 -4.22 -21.98 -12.56
N GLN A 6 -3.74 -23.19 -12.91
CA GLN A 6 -3.39 -24.22 -11.93
C GLN A 6 -2.18 -23.83 -11.06
N THR A 7 -1.20 -23.11 -11.61
CA THR A 7 -0.05 -22.60 -10.84
C THR A 7 -0.47 -21.59 -9.78
N TYR A 8 -1.49 -20.76 -10.04
CA TYR A 8 -2.04 -19.82 -9.03
C TYR A 8 -2.83 -20.52 -7.91
N LEU A 9 -3.61 -21.57 -8.22
CA LEU A 9 -4.34 -22.34 -7.21
C LEU A 9 -3.41 -23.14 -6.28
N HIS A 10 -2.33 -23.72 -6.82
CA HIS A 10 -1.29 -24.35 -5.98
C HIS A 10 -0.46 -23.32 -5.20
N ALA A 11 -0.31 -22.09 -5.70
CA ALA A 11 0.38 -21.03 -4.97
C ALA A 11 -0.34 -20.65 -3.67
N PHE A 12 -1.67 -20.53 -3.67
CA PHE A 12 -2.43 -20.25 -2.44
C PHE A 12 -2.34 -21.39 -1.40
N SER A 13 -2.29 -22.66 -1.85
CA SER A 13 -2.07 -23.81 -0.95
C SER A 13 -0.68 -23.79 -0.27
N GLY A 14 0.28 -23.06 -0.85
CA GLY A 14 1.62 -22.85 -0.29
C GLY A 14 1.65 -21.95 0.95
N PHE A 15 0.62 -21.13 1.19
CA PHE A 15 0.57 -20.24 2.36
C PHE A 15 0.48 -21.01 3.69
N ALA A 16 -0.02 -22.24 3.65
CA ALA A 16 -0.04 -23.14 4.81
C ALA A 16 1.37 -23.55 5.28
N ARG A 17 2.39 -23.41 4.43
CA ARG A 17 3.77 -23.78 4.76
C ARG A 17 4.42 -22.72 5.65
N ALA A 18 4.94 -23.15 6.80
CA ALA A 18 5.56 -22.27 7.81
C ALA A 18 6.63 -21.30 7.25
N PRO A 19 7.50 -21.68 6.28
CA PRO A 19 8.47 -20.76 5.69
C PRO A 19 7.84 -19.57 4.96
N VAL A 20 6.78 -19.82 4.17
CA VAL A 20 6.08 -18.77 3.39
C VAL A 20 5.43 -17.76 4.33
N ARG A 21 4.77 -18.25 5.40
CA ARG A 21 4.16 -17.39 6.42
C ARG A 21 5.18 -16.53 7.15
N ARG A 22 6.39 -17.05 7.43
CA ARG A 22 7.46 -16.26 8.06
C ARG A 22 7.91 -15.10 7.16
N VAL A 23 8.08 -15.33 5.86
CA VAL A 23 8.44 -14.26 4.91
C VAL A 23 7.33 -13.22 4.83
N TYR A 24 6.07 -13.65 4.73
CA TYR A 24 4.92 -12.75 4.74
C TYR A 24 4.88 -11.88 6.01
N LEU A 25 4.97 -12.48 7.19
CA LEU A 25 4.92 -11.75 8.46
C LEU A 25 6.08 -10.76 8.60
N LYS A 26 7.29 -11.14 8.16
CA LYS A 26 8.43 -10.22 8.11
C LYS A 26 8.17 -9.05 7.17
N GLN A 27 7.60 -9.31 6.00
CA GLN A 27 7.27 -8.27 5.03
C GLN A 27 6.28 -7.26 5.62
N VAL A 28 5.23 -7.75 6.28
CA VAL A 28 4.23 -6.91 6.94
C VAL A 28 4.83 -6.12 8.08
N TYR A 29 5.61 -6.78 8.94
CA TYR A 29 6.27 -6.13 10.06
C TYR A 29 7.19 -5.01 9.59
N PHE A 30 8.12 -5.28 8.67
CA PHE A 30 9.09 -4.28 8.21
C PHE A 30 8.42 -3.15 7.42
N THR A 31 7.48 -3.47 6.55
CA THR A 31 6.83 -2.47 5.69
C THR A 31 5.81 -1.62 6.45
N ALA A 32 4.96 -2.24 7.28
CA ALA A 32 3.89 -1.52 7.97
C ALA A 32 4.36 -0.89 9.28
N ASN A 33 5.10 -1.60 10.14
CA ASN A 33 5.44 -1.09 11.46
C ASN A 33 6.30 0.18 11.39
N GLU A 34 7.29 0.20 10.50
CA GLU A 34 8.19 1.35 10.36
C GLU A 34 7.53 2.57 9.73
N ALA A 35 6.50 2.37 8.89
CA ALA A 35 5.80 3.46 8.22
C ALA A 35 4.54 3.91 8.98
N ALA A 36 4.00 3.10 9.90
CA ALA A 36 2.71 3.38 10.56
C ALA A 36 2.67 4.75 11.24
N TRP A 37 3.70 5.07 12.04
CA TRP A 37 3.79 6.37 12.71
C TRP A 37 3.88 7.52 11.69
N LEU A 38 4.75 7.39 10.69
CA LEU A 38 4.88 8.40 9.64
C LEU A 38 3.55 8.63 8.90
N MET A 39 2.86 7.56 8.53
CA MET A 39 1.58 7.62 7.83
C MET A 39 0.48 8.27 8.68
N PHE A 40 0.44 7.95 9.97
CA PHE A 40 -0.49 8.59 10.90
C PHE A 40 -0.23 10.09 11.01
N PHE A 41 1.03 10.50 11.18
CA PHE A 41 1.40 11.92 11.26
C PHE A 41 1.13 12.69 9.97
N ILE A 42 1.43 12.09 8.80
CA ILE A 42 1.09 12.68 7.50
C ILE A 42 -0.43 12.85 7.37
N GLY A 43 -1.19 11.81 7.72
CA GLY A 43 -2.65 11.87 7.76
C GLY A 43 -3.12 13.02 8.65
N PHE A 44 -2.68 13.06 9.90
CA PHE A 44 -3.03 14.07 10.88
C PHE A 44 -2.76 15.50 10.39
N ALA A 45 -1.56 15.76 9.89
CA ALA A 45 -1.21 17.07 9.36
C ALA A 45 -2.09 17.45 8.16
N LEU A 46 -2.26 16.55 7.18
CA LEU A 46 -3.09 16.81 6.01
C LEU A 46 -4.55 17.03 6.37
N GLY A 47 -5.08 16.26 7.33
CA GLY A 47 -6.46 16.41 7.80
C GLY A 47 -6.71 17.80 8.40
N GLY A 48 -5.82 18.26 9.28
CA GLY A 48 -5.90 19.59 9.86
C GLY A 48 -5.76 20.70 8.80
N ILE A 49 -4.81 20.55 7.87
CA ILE A 49 -4.59 21.53 6.79
C ILE A 49 -5.81 21.63 5.88
N VAL A 50 -6.34 20.51 5.40
CA VAL A 50 -7.49 20.50 4.47
C VAL A 50 -8.71 21.15 5.11
N VAL A 51 -8.99 20.83 6.36
CA VAL A 51 -10.19 21.32 7.04
C VAL A 51 -10.09 22.81 7.38
N THR A 52 -8.94 23.29 7.83
CA THR A 52 -8.70 24.72 8.07
C THR A 52 -8.76 25.52 6.77
N GLN A 53 -8.19 25.01 5.67
CA GLN A 53 -8.33 25.67 4.36
C GLN A 53 -9.79 25.74 3.90
N LEU A 54 -10.54 24.64 4.00
CA LEU A 54 -11.96 24.61 3.60
C LEU A 54 -12.82 25.56 4.44
N HIS A 55 -12.57 25.65 5.75
CA HIS A 55 -13.33 26.52 6.63
C HIS A 55 -12.94 27.99 6.46
N ASP A 56 -11.65 28.31 6.58
CA ASP A 56 -11.18 29.69 6.70
C ASP A 56 -11.06 30.39 5.34
N GLN A 57 -10.62 29.67 4.29
CA GLN A 57 -10.44 30.28 2.96
C GLN A 57 -11.68 30.16 2.08
N TYR A 58 -12.36 29.01 2.12
CA TYR A 58 -13.52 28.74 1.27
C TYR A 58 -14.87 28.97 1.99
N GLY A 59 -14.86 29.37 3.26
CA GLY A 59 -16.06 29.70 4.02
C GLY A 59 -17.00 28.51 4.23
N GLN A 60 -16.52 27.27 4.11
CA GLN A 60 -17.37 26.10 4.28
C GLN A 60 -17.84 25.97 5.73
N SER A 61 -19.08 25.52 5.91
CA SER A 61 -19.55 25.13 7.23
C SER A 61 -18.71 23.99 7.78
N ARG A 62 -18.60 23.90 9.12
CA ARG A 62 -17.78 22.87 9.77
C ARG A 62 -18.15 21.46 9.34
N ASP A 63 -19.45 21.20 9.25
CA ASP A 63 -19.99 19.91 8.78
C ASP A 63 -19.60 19.62 7.33
N ASN A 64 -19.65 20.62 6.44
CA ASN A 64 -19.27 20.44 5.04
C ASN A 64 -17.76 20.24 4.87
N ALA A 65 -16.94 20.98 5.61
CA ALA A 65 -15.49 20.82 5.59
C ALA A 65 -15.09 19.40 6.01
N MET A 66 -15.72 18.84 7.06
CA MET A 66 -15.51 17.46 7.49
C MET A 66 -15.99 16.43 6.46
N ARG A 67 -17.14 16.66 5.82
CA ARG A 67 -17.64 15.81 4.72
C ARG A 67 -16.68 15.75 3.54
N LEU A 68 -16.18 16.91 3.13
CA LEU A 68 -15.22 17.02 2.04
C LEU A 68 -13.89 16.36 2.42
N LEU A 69 -13.39 16.59 3.64
CA LEU A 69 -12.19 15.91 4.12
C LEU A 69 -12.33 14.39 4.03
N ALA A 70 -13.43 13.81 4.53
CA ALA A 70 -13.63 12.37 4.46
C ALA A 70 -13.72 11.88 3.01
N SER A 71 -14.49 12.56 2.16
CA SER A 71 -14.61 12.21 0.74
C SER A 71 -13.24 12.20 0.05
N LEU A 72 -12.43 13.23 0.26
CA LEU A 72 -11.08 13.36 -0.32
C LEU A 72 -10.11 12.32 0.25
N THR A 73 -10.16 12.10 1.56
CA THR A 73 -9.26 11.18 2.27
C THR A 73 -9.51 9.74 1.87
N PHE A 74 -10.74 9.25 2.04
CA PHE A 74 -11.09 7.86 1.76
C PHE A 74 -11.21 7.59 0.27
N GLY A 75 -11.51 8.62 -0.52
CA GLY A 75 -11.54 8.44 -1.95
C GLY A 75 -10.15 8.20 -2.54
N GLU A 76 -9.24 9.14 -2.31
CA GLU A 76 -8.06 9.28 -3.17
C GLU A 76 -6.80 9.48 -2.33
N LEU A 77 -6.78 10.45 -1.41
CA LEU A 77 -5.54 10.86 -0.73
C LEU A 77 -4.91 9.75 0.11
N ALA A 78 -5.71 9.04 0.91
CA ALA A 78 -5.19 8.00 1.79
C ALA A 78 -4.57 6.82 1.01
N PRO A 79 -5.26 6.15 0.07
CA PRO A 79 -4.68 5.02 -0.65
C PRO A 79 -3.52 5.45 -1.57
N LEU A 80 -3.62 6.61 -2.22
CA LEU A 80 -2.59 7.07 -3.16
C LEU A 80 -1.28 7.43 -2.44
N LEU A 81 -1.33 8.27 -1.41
CA LEU A 81 -0.13 8.71 -0.68
C LEU A 81 0.51 7.55 0.08
N THR A 82 -0.30 6.66 0.66
CA THR A 82 0.21 5.46 1.31
C THR A 82 1.03 4.62 0.35
N VAL A 83 0.46 4.25 -0.80
CA VAL A 83 1.17 3.35 -1.71
C VAL A 83 2.33 4.03 -2.42
N LEU A 84 2.31 5.35 -2.60
CA LEU A 84 3.47 6.11 -3.07
C LEU A 84 4.66 5.95 -2.11
N ILE A 85 4.44 6.04 -0.79
CA ILE A 85 5.48 5.85 0.22
C ILE A 85 5.96 4.39 0.26
N VAL A 86 5.02 3.44 0.23
CA VAL A 86 5.36 2.01 0.22
C VAL A 86 6.11 1.62 -1.07
N MET A 87 5.77 2.21 -2.22
CA MET A 87 6.53 2.07 -3.47
C MET A 87 7.98 2.51 -3.29
N ALA A 88 8.18 3.75 -2.82
CA ALA A 88 9.52 4.33 -2.72
C ALA A 88 10.47 3.47 -1.85
N ARG A 89 9.98 3.00 -0.70
CA ARG A 89 10.78 2.23 0.26
C ARG A 89 10.78 0.72 -0.01
N SER A 90 9.61 0.10 0.01
CA SER A 90 9.50 -1.36 0.06
C SER A 90 9.63 -2.01 -1.31
N ALA A 91 9.17 -1.37 -2.40
CA ALA A 91 9.38 -1.94 -3.74
C ALA A 91 10.88 -2.01 -4.09
N SER A 92 11.65 -0.97 -3.73
CA SER A 92 13.10 -0.93 -3.86
C SER A 92 13.78 -2.06 -3.09
N ALA A 93 13.42 -2.23 -1.80
CA ALA A 93 13.98 -3.28 -0.95
C ALA A 93 13.66 -4.68 -1.48
N ILE A 94 12.41 -4.95 -1.86
CA ILE A 94 11.98 -6.23 -2.45
C ILE A 94 12.77 -6.51 -3.74
N ALA A 95 12.91 -5.51 -4.62
CA ALA A 95 13.61 -5.67 -5.88
C ALA A 95 15.10 -5.97 -5.67
N ILE A 96 15.76 -5.25 -4.75
CA ILE A 96 17.17 -5.48 -4.38
C ILE A 96 17.35 -6.89 -3.83
N GLU A 97 16.50 -7.32 -2.90
CA GLU A 97 16.58 -8.66 -2.31
C GLU A 97 16.40 -9.75 -3.38
N MET A 98 15.40 -9.61 -4.25
CA MET A 98 15.20 -10.54 -5.38
C MET A 98 16.37 -10.56 -6.37
N ALA A 99 16.89 -9.38 -6.72
CA ALA A 99 18.02 -9.26 -7.63
C ALA A 99 19.30 -9.86 -7.04
N SER A 100 19.54 -9.63 -5.75
CA SER A 100 20.65 -10.23 -5.03
C SER A 100 20.58 -11.76 -5.10
N MET A 101 19.44 -12.36 -4.71
CA MET A 101 19.22 -13.81 -4.78
C MET A 101 19.37 -14.37 -6.20
N ARG A 102 19.03 -13.58 -7.23
CA ARG A 102 19.20 -13.98 -8.62
C ARG A 102 20.66 -13.96 -9.04
N VAL A 103 21.41 -12.92 -8.68
CA VAL A 103 22.83 -12.75 -9.02
C VAL A 103 23.71 -13.74 -8.26
N THR A 104 23.41 -14.03 -6.99
CA THR A 104 24.12 -15.04 -6.18
C THR A 104 23.80 -16.48 -6.59
N GLY A 105 22.77 -16.68 -7.41
CA GLY A 105 22.36 -17.99 -7.90
C GLY A 105 21.40 -18.75 -6.98
N GLU A 106 21.02 -18.19 -5.83
CA GLU A 106 20.07 -18.81 -4.88
C GLU A 106 18.73 -19.17 -5.55
N VAL A 107 18.23 -18.32 -6.46
CA VAL A 107 17.00 -18.59 -7.22
C VAL A 107 17.12 -19.89 -8.04
N ARG A 108 18.29 -20.12 -8.65
CA ARG A 108 18.56 -21.32 -9.46
C ARG A 108 18.71 -22.57 -8.58
N GLU A 109 19.26 -22.43 -7.38
CA GLU A 109 19.33 -23.55 -6.43
C GLU A 109 17.94 -23.97 -5.95
N LEU A 110 17.04 -23.02 -5.69
CA LEU A 110 15.64 -23.31 -5.39
C LEU A 110 14.95 -24.07 -6.54
N GLU A 111 15.20 -23.69 -7.80
CA GLU A 111 14.67 -24.40 -8.97
C GLU A 111 15.21 -25.84 -9.07
N ARG A 112 16.50 -26.05 -8.78
CA ARG A 112 17.10 -27.41 -8.74
C ARG A 112 16.51 -28.29 -7.65
N MET A 113 16.10 -27.70 -6.53
CA MET A 113 15.38 -28.38 -5.46
C MET A 113 13.89 -28.61 -5.77
N ASN A 114 13.44 -28.27 -6.99
CA ASN A 114 12.05 -28.37 -7.43
C ASN A 114 11.08 -27.52 -6.56
N ILE A 115 11.57 -26.39 -6.04
CA ILE A 115 10.79 -25.44 -5.24
C ILE A 115 10.24 -24.35 -6.17
N SER A 116 8.92 -24.14 -6.14
CA SER A 116 8.27 -23.07 -6.90
C SER A 116 8.70 -21.68 -6.40
N ILE A 117 9.43 -20.93 -7.24
CA ILE A 117 9.82 -19.53 -6.97
C ILE A 117 8.60 -18.65 -6.70
N VAL A 118 7.53 -18.82 -7.49
CA VAL A 118 6.33 -18.00 -7.38
C VAL A 118 5.69 -18.17 -6.01
N SER A 119 5.55 -19.41 -5.55
CA SER A 119 4.90 -19.70 -4.27
C SER A 119 5.79 -19.37 -3.07
N TYR A 120 7.11 -19.55 -3.20
CA TYR A 120 8.05 -19.39 -2.09
C TYR A 120 8.56 -17.95 -1.92
N LEU A 121 8.86 -17.23 -3.01
CA LEU A 121 9.43 -15.89 -2.97
C LEU A 121 8.41 -14.81 -3.32
N VAL A 122 7.71 -14.95 -4.45
CA VAL A 122 6.87 -13.87 -4.99
C VAL A 122 5.60 -13.69 -4.15
N LEU A 123 4.85 -14.77 -3.93
CA LEU A 123 3.56 -14.72 -3.24
C LEU A 123 3.61 -14.06 -1.85
N PRO A 124 4.49 -14.44 -0.90
CA PRO A 124 4.50 -13.83 0.43
C PRO A 124 4.88 -12.35 0.39
N ARG A 125 5.73 -11.93 -0.54
CA ARG A 125 6.13 -10.51 -0.70
C ARG A 125 5.00 -9.68 -1.29
N VAL A 126 4.32 -10.20 -2.30
CA VAL A 126 3.14 -9.55 -2.91
C VAL A 126 2.01 -9.39 -1.90
N LEU A 127 1.66 -10.46 -1.18
CA LEU A 127 0.62 -10.41 -0.15
C LEU A 127 1.03 -9.53 1.05
N GLY A 128 2.30 -9.59 1.44
CA GLY A 128 2.85 -8.73 2.48
C GLY A 128 2.69 -7.26 2.12
N MET A 129 3.03 -6.91 0.87
CA MET A 129 2.89 -5.55 0.37
C MET A 129 1.45 -5.07 0.24
N MET A 130 0.54 -5.94 -0.24
CA MET A 130 -0.90 -5.68 -0.25
C MET A 130 -1.44 -5.39 1.15
N SER A 131 -1.18 -6.29 2.10
CA SER A 131 -1.68 -6.15 3.47
C SER A 131 -1.09 -4.92 4.18
N SER A 132 0.21 -4.63 3.98
CA SER A 132 0.82 -3.41 4.50
C SER A 132 0.19 -2.15 3.91
N ALA A 133 -0.10 -2.11 2.60
CA ALA A 133 -0.77 -0.98 1.97
C ALA A 133 -2.15 -0.71 2.60
N VAL A 134 -2.95 -1.76 2.83
CA VAL A 134 -4.26 -1.67 3.48
C VAL A 134 -4.14 -1.15 4.91
N LEU A 135 -3.25 -1.73 5.72
CA LEU A 135 -3.04 -1.33 7.11
C LEU A 135 -2.58 0.13 7.23
N LEU A 136 -1.60 0.52 6.42
CA LEU A 136 -1.05 1.88 6.42
C LEU A 136 -2.06 2.91 5.91
N THR A 137 -2.90 2.54 4.94
CA THR A 137 -3.98 3.42 4.44
C THR A 137 -5.00 3.67 5.54
N ALA A 138 -5.36 2.64 6.31
CA ALA A 138 -6.23 2.80 7.47
C ALA A 138 -5.58 3.73 8.52
N CYS A 139 -4.30 3.54 8.84
CA CYS A 139 -3.57 4.43 9.77
C CYS A 139 -3.56 5.89 9.29
N MET A 140 -3.31 6.12 8.00
CA MET A 140 -3.31 7.46 7.42
C MET A 140 -4.70 8.10 7.46
N ALA A 141 -5.75 7.35 7.09
CA ALA A 141 -7.12 7.84 7.11
C ALA A 141 -7.58 8.17 8.53
N LEU A 142 -7.22 7.34 9.51
CA LEU A 142 -7.47 7.62 10.93
C LEU A 142 -6.75 8.89 11.39
N GLY A 143 -5.47 9.04 11.05
CA GLY A 143 -4.72 10.26 11.31
C GLY A 143 -5.42 11.49 10.73
N ALA A 144 -5.83 11.43 9.47
CA ALA A 144 -6.52 12.53 8.79
C ALA A 144 -7.86 12.91 9.43
N MET A 145 -8.67 11.93 9.82
CA MET A 145 -9.92 12.22 10.54
C MET A 145 -9.64 12.88 11.89
N LEU A 146 -8.69 12.37 12.65
CA LEU A 146 -8.32 12.96 13.96
C LEU A 146 -7.79 14.38 13.81
N GLY A 147 -6.92 14.62 12.82
CA GLY A 147 -6.42 15.96 12.50
C GLY A 147 -7.54 16.93 12.12
N GLY A 148 -8.41 16.55 11.20
CA GLY A 148 -9.53 17.41 10.79
C GLY A 148 -10.44 17.80 11.94
N VAL A 149 -10.80 16.82 12.77
CA VAL A 149 -11.68 16.99 13.93
C VAL A 149 -11.09 17.93 14.97
N ILE A 150 -9.80 17.76 15.33
CA ILE A 150 -9.13 18.61 16.32
C ILE A 150 -9.02 20.05 15.85
N PHE A 151 -8.71 20.27 14.57
CA PHE A 151 -8.47 21.61 14.04
C PHE A 151 -9.77 22.39 13.74
N ILE A 152 -10.93 21.75 13.57
CA ILE A 152 -12.20 22.46 13.34
C ILE A 152 -13.05 22.70 14.59
N ALA A 153 -13.03 21.75 15.52
CA ALA A 153 -13.89 21.76 16.70
C ALA A 153 -13.19 22.33 17.94
N GLY A 154 -11.86 22.47 17.90
CA GLY A 154 -11.07 22.59 19.12
C GLY A 154 -11.28 21.33 19.99
N TRP A 155 -11.35 21.52 21.31
CA TRP A 155 -11.44 20.42 22.30
C TRP A 155 -12.88 20.01 22.69
N ASP A 156 -13.91 20.43 21.94
CA ASP A 156 -15.29 20.01 22.22
C ASP A 156 -15.56 18.57 21.74
N ALA A 157 -15.27 17.60 22.60
CA ALA A 157 -15.39 16.17 22.33
C ALA A 157 -16.77 15.70 21.84
N SER A 158 -17.85 16.43 22.20
CA SER A 158 -19.21 16.04 21.84
C SER A 158 -19.51 16.25 20.36
N TYR A 159 -19.02 17.36 19.80
CA TYR A 159 -19.13 17.65 18.37
C TYR A 159 -18.23 16.72 17.53
N GLN A 160 -17.05 16.36 18.06
CA GLN A 160 -16.07 15.51 17.40
C GLN A 160 -16.60 14.11 17.03
N VAL A 161 -17.28 13.43 17.98
CA VAL A 161 -17.81 12.07 17.76
C VAL A 161 -18.97 12.09 16.75
N LEU A 162 -19.88 13.07 16.88
CA LEU A 162 -21.05 13.19 16.02
C LEU A 162 -20.68 13.52 14.57
N ALA A 163 -19.61 14.32 14.38
CA ALA A 163 -19.12 14.69 13.06
C ALA A 163 -18.55 13.48 12.29
N ILE A 164 -17.86 12.56 12.96
CA ILE A 164 -17.30 11.36 12.30
C ILE A 164 -18.42 10.42 11.86
N GLU A 165 -19.38 10.13 12.75
CA GLU A 165 -20.46 9.17 12.46
C GLU A 165 -21.37 9.62 11.30
N ARG A 166 -21.64 10.92 11.20
CA ARG A 166 -22.50 11.48 10.14
C ARG A 166 -21.86 11.52 8.77
N VAL A 167 -20.54 11.39 8.71
CA VAL A 167 -19.75 11.59 7.51
C VAL A 167 -19.23 10.28 6.95
N LEU A 168 -18.88 9.34 7.82
CA LEU A 168 -18.21 8.11 7.42
C LEU A 168 -19.22 7.04 6.98
N ARG A 169 -19.28 6.76 5.67
CA ARG A 169 -20.02 5.61 5.16
C ARG A 169 -19.11 4.39 5.11
N MET A 170 -19.62 3.24 5.56
CA MET A 170 -18.89 1.97 5.50
C MET A 170 -18.42 1.63 4.07
N ASN A 171 -19.22 1.97 3.07
CA ASN A 171 -18.88 1.75 1.66
C ASN A 171 -17.63 2.53 1.23
N ASP A 172 -17.45 3.78 1.68
CA ASP A 172 -16.27 4.58 1.34
C ASP A 172 -15.00 4.01 1.98
N VAL A 173 -15.10 3.48 3.20
CA VAL A 173 -14.00 2.80 3.87
C VAL A 173 -13.62 1.51 3.12
N LEU A 174 -14.61 0.68 2.76
CA LEU A 174 -14.35 -0.57 2.03
C LEU A 174 -13.72 -0.31 0.66
N LEU A 175 -14.21 0.69 -0.09
CA LEU A 175 -13.64 1.10 -1.37
C LEU A 175 -12.20 1.62 -1.22
N CYS A 176 -11.94 2.43 -0.19
CA CYS A 176 -10.60 2.92 0.15
C CYS A 176 -9.61 1.77 0.38
N LEU A 177 -10.00 0.79 1.20
CA LEU A 177 -9.16 -0.37 1.49
C LEU A 177 -8.99 -1.29 0.27
N ALA A 178 -10.03 -1.46 -0.54
CA ALA A 178 -9.94 -2.23 -1.79
C ALA A 178 -8.98 -1.58 -2.80
N LYS A 179 -9.04 -0.25 -2.96
CA LYS A 179 -8.08 0.53 -3.74
C LYS A 179 -6.65 0.31 -3.26
N ALA A 180 -6.40 0.51 -1.96
CA ALA A 180 -5.08 0.30 -1.36
C ALA A 180 -4.55 -1.12 -1.59
N ALA A 181 -5.41 -2.13 -1.46
CA ALA A 181 -5.07 -3.53 -1.73
C ALA A 181 -4.65 -3.73 -3.20
N SER A 182 -5.41 -3.17 -4.15
CA SER A 182 -5.12 -3.28 -5.58
C SER A 182 -3.78 -2.64 -5.96
N PHE A 183 -3.47 -1.48 -5.39
CA PHE A 183 -2.21 -0.77 -5.62
C PHE A 183 -1.03 -1.52 -4.99
N GLY A 184 -1.18 -2.02 -3.76
CA GLY A 184 -0.16 -2.82 -3.09
C GLY A 184 0.12 -4.15 -3.81
N LEU A 185 -0.91 -4.80 -4.35
CA LEU A 185 -0.76 -6.00 -5.18
C LEU A 185 0.06 -5.73 -6.44
N ALA A 186 -0.35 -4.73 -7.23
CA ALA A 186 0.34 -4.36 -8.47
C ALA A 186 1.80 -3.99 -8.19
N GLY A 187 2.01 -3.20 -7.13
CA GLY A 187 3.31 -2.82 -6.62
C GLY A 187 4.22 -4.00 -6.29
N GLY A 188 3.71 -4.95 -5.50
CA GLY A 188 4.48 -6.14 -5.11
C GLY A 188 4.84 -7.03 -6.30
N ILE A 189 3.91 -7.17 -7.26
CA ILE A 189 4.15 -7.95 -8.49
C ILE A 189 5.27 -7.30 -9.31
N LEU A 190 5.20 -5.99 -9.52
CA LEU A 190 6.18 -5.25 -10.31
C LEU A 190 7.56 -5.19 -9.63
N ALA A 191 7.60 -5.10 -8.30
CA ALA A 191 8.83 -5.18 -7.53
C ALA A 191 9.51 -6.55 -7.68
N CYS A 192 8.74 -7.63 -7.48
CA CYS A 192 9.26 -8.99 -7.63
C CYS A 192 9.70 -9.26 -9.08
N HIS A 193 8.91 -8.81 -10.07
CA HIS A 193 9.26 -8.98 -11.47
C HIS A 193 10.54 -8.23 -11.84
N SER A 194 10.70 -6.98 -11.38
CA SER A 194 11.88 -6.17 -11.69
C SER A 194 13.15 -6.72 -11.03
N GLY A 195 13.04 -7.31 -9.84
CA GLY A 195 14.18 -7.95 -9.17
C GLY A 195 14.55 -9.33 -9.72
N LEU A 196 13.58 -10.14 -10.16
CA LEU A 196 13.86 -11.44 -10.77
C LEU A 196 14.38 -11.33 -12.22
N ASN A 197 14.01 -10.26 -12.93
CA ASN A 197 14.35 -10.03 -14.33
C ASN A 197 15.59 -9.14 -14.48
N VAL A 198 16.69 -9.55 -13.85
CA VAL A 198 18.00 -8.88 -13.90
C VAL A 198 19.05 -9.76 -14.58
N GLN A 199 20.06 -9.14 -15.19
CA GLN A 199 21.23 -9.86 -15.68
C GLN A 199 22.10 -10.31 -14.49
N LEU A 200 22.94 -11.33 -14.69
CA LEU A 200 23.83 -11.89 -13.65
C LEU A 200 25.04 -10.99 -13.40
N SER A 201 24.78 -9.74 -12.99
CA SER A 201 25.78 -8.73 -12.67
C SER A 201 25.37 -7.96 -11.43
N ALA A 202 26.30 -7.75 -10.49
CA ALA A 202 26.05 -6.96 -9.28
C ALA A 202 25.62 -5.51 -9.60
N THR A 203 26.05 -4.98 -10.74
CA THR A 203 25.66 -3.63 -11.20
C THR A 203 24.18 -3.50 -11.56
N GLU A 204 23.47 -4.61 -11.78
CA GLU A 204 22.03 -4.60 -12.08
C GLU A 204 21.16 -4.50 -10.82
N ILE A 205 21.70 -4.82 -9.64
CA ILE A 205 20.96 -4.81 -8.37
C ILE A 205 20.34 -3.42 -8.10
N PRO A 206 21.10 -2.31 -8.05
CA PRO A 206 20.51 -1.00 -7.83
C PRO A 206 19.60 -0.55 -8.98
N LYS A 207 19.92 -0.92 -10.24
CA LYS A 207 19.06 -0.59 -11.41
C LYS A 207 17.70 -1.27 -11.32
N SER A 208 17.64 -2.48 -10.74
CA SER A 208 16.38 -3.19 -10.52
C SER A 208 15.45 -2.44 -9.58
N ALA A 209 16.00 -1.81 -8.53
CA ALA A 209 15.24 -0.98 -7.58
C ALA A 209 14.59 0.21 -8.28
N SER A 210 15.36 0.98 -9.05
CA SER A 210 14.83 2.12 -9.79
C SER A 210 13.76 1.71 -10.81
N ARG A 211 13.96 0.59 -11.52
CA ARG A 211 12.95 0.04 -12.44
C ARG A 211 11.68 -0.39 -11.71
N ALA A 212 11.80 -1.01 -10.54
CA ALA A 212 10.66 -1.43 -9.72
C ALA A 212 9.81 -0.23 -9.31
N VAL A 213 10.43 0.83 -8.78
CA VAL A 213 9.73 2.04 -8.34
C VAL A 213 9.07 2.75 -9.52
N MET A 214 9.80 2.98 -10.63
CA MET A 214 9.25 3.66 -11.81
C MET A 214 8.03 2.92 -12.38
N ARG A 215 8.14 1.59 -12.56
CA ARG A 215 7.03 0.77 -13.07
C ARG A 215 5.87 0.73 -12.08
N GLY A 216 6.17 0.63 -10.78
CA GLY A 216 5.17 0.62 -9.72
C GLY A 216 4.38 1.93 -9.65
N LEU A 217 5.06 3.09 -9.76
CA LEU A 217 4.41 4.40 -9.80
C LEU A 217 3.54 4.57 -11.04
N PHE A 218 4.01 4.14 -12.21
CA PHE A 218 3.19 4.18 -13.42
C PHE A 218 1.91 3.33 -13.27
N ALA A 219 2.05 2.11 -12.75
CA ALA A 219 0.90 1.23 -12.50
C ALA A 219 -0.04 1.79 -11.44
N LEU A 220 0.48 2.42 -10.39
CA LEU A 220 -0.31 3.08 -9.35
C LEU A 220 -1.19 4.17 -9.97
N PHE A 221 -0.63 5.11 -10.72
CA PHE A 221 -1.41 6.19 -11.33
C PHE A 221 -2.40 5.69 -12.39
N ALA A 222 -2.02 4.66 -13.17
CA ALA A 222 -2.94 4.05 -14.13
C ALA A 222 -4.12 3.36 -13.43
N LEU A 223 -3.87 2.62 -12.34
CA LEU A 223 -4.92 1.98 -11.55
C LEU A 223 -5.80 3.01 -10.84
N ASP A 224 -5.21 4.08 -10.32
CA ASP A 224 -5.95 5.16 -9.68
C ASP A 224 -6.94 5.81 -10.65
N LEU A 225 -6.49 6.09 -11.88
CA LEU A 225 -7.36 6.60 -12.95
C LEU A 225 -8.52 5.64 -13.27
N ILE A 226 -8.24 4.33 -13.36
CA ILE A 226 -9.27 3.31 -13.61
C ILE A 226 -10.31 3.32 -12.49
N TRP A 227 -9.86 3.33 -11.24
CA TRP A 227 -10.77 3.37 -10.10
C TRP A 227 -11.58 4.66 -10.03
N ALA A 228 -11.00 5.80 -10.40
CA ALA A 228 -11.69 7.08 -10.44
C ALA A 228 -12.83 7.10 -11.47
N ILE A 229 -12.71 6.36 -12.57
CA ILE A 229 -13.74 6.27 -13.62
C ILE A 229 -14.84 5.26 -13.26
N VAL A 230 -14.50 4.20 -12.54
CA VAL A 230 -15.45 3.11 -12.19
C VAL A 230 -16.34 3.46 -10.99
N ARG A 231 -15.96 4.45 -10.19
CA ARG A 231 -16.65 4.85 -8.96
C ARG A 231 -17.88 5.72 -9.20
#